data_AF-A0A5E4JTA8-F1
#
_entry.id   AF-A0A5E4JTA8-F1
#
_cell.length_a   1.000
_cell.length_b   1.000
_cell.length_c   1.000
_cell.angle_alpha   90.00
_cell.angle_beta   90.00
_cell.angle_gamma   90.00
#
_symmetry.space_group_name_H-M   'P 1'
#
loop_
_entity.id
_entity.type
_entity.pdbx_description
1 polymer ?
#
loop_
_entity_poly.entity_id
_entity_poly.type
_entity_poly.pdbx_seq_one_letter_code
_entity_poly.pdbx_strand_id
1 'polypeptide(L)'
;MGIIDQIQQMKSQGIPDDQIVENLKQQGVSPKEINDALNQAQIKNAVMGDQQMQNQNYPPEYPQQDPYAGQQQYYQEGAYPQQYTSDPYSQQQMPVSSGIDANTVMEIAEKVFEEKIKKIEKQVSEFSEFKTLSQTKLDNLSERLKRMESLMDQLQIKILEKISSYGQNLEEIKGEMSMMEDSFQKMTNPLLDKSNSSQERSPKSFARQDQTVESSLQSPGETSSAVDEILRRSLNKKK
;
A
#
# COMPACT_ATOMS: atom_id res chain seq x y z
N MET A 1 -32.35 -1.80 23.59
CA MET A 1 -31.02 -1.73 22.95
C MET A 1 -31.24 -1.70 21.45
N GLY A 2 -30.54 -0.84 20.71
CA GLY A 2 -30.64 -0.86 19.25
C GLY A 2 -29.97 -2.10 18.67
N ILE A 3 -30.40 -2.53 17.49
CA ILE A 3 -29.80 -3.68 16.76
C ILE A 3 -28.30 -3.44 16.55
N ILE A 4 -27.91 -2.20 16.26
CA ILE A 4 -26.52 -1.78 16.07
C ILE A 4 -25.68 -2.01 17.33
N ASP A 5 -26.21 -1.64 18.51
CA ASP A 5 -25.49 -1.81 19.78
C ASP A 5 -25.31 -3.29 20.11
N GLN A 6 -26.31 -4.11 19.79
CA GLN A 6 -26.27 -5.55 19.99
C GLN A 6 -25.24 -6.21 19.07
N ILE A 7 -25.17 -5.82 17.78
CA ILE A 7 -24.13 -6.27 16.86
C ILE A 7 -22.75 -5.88 17.37
N GLN A 8 -22.58 -4.64 17.84
CA GLN A 8 -21.30 -4.15 18.36
C GLN A 8 -20.88 -4.95 19.61
N GLN A 9 -21.82 -5.28 20.50
CA GLN A 9 -21.58 -6.11 21.66
C GLN A 9 -21.17 -7.53 21.27
N MET A 10 -21.89 -8.18 20.35
CA MET A 10 -21.56 -9.53 19.88
C MET A 10 -20.20 -9.58 19.17
N LYS A 11 -19.88 -8.55 18.37
CA LYS A 11 -18.54 -8.39 17.78
C LYS A 11 -17.45 -8.22 18.82
N SER A 12 -17.70 -7.44 19.88
CA SER A 12 -16.71 -7.27 20.97
C SER A 12 -16.46 -8.56 21.76
N GLN A 13 -17.40 -9.52 21.71
CA GLN A 13 -17.26 -10.87 22.27
C GLN A 13 -16.55 -11.85 21.32
N GLY A 14 -16.15 -11.41 20.11
CA GLY A 14 -15.49 -12.27 19.12
C GLY A 14 -16.45 -13.21 18.37
N ILE A 15 -17.76 -12.95 18.40
CA ILE A 15 -18.75 -13.73 17.67
C ILE A 15 -18.63 -13.41 16.17
N PRO A 16 -18.53 -14.41 15.27
CA PRO A 16 -18.43 -14.18 13.82
C PRO A 16 -19.75 -13.66 13.25
N ASP A 17 -19.67 -12.85 12.19
CA ASP A 17 -20.82 -12.15 11.58
C ASP A 17 -21.95 -13.11 11.18
N ASP A 18 -21.64 -14.32 10.70
CA ASP A 18 -22.64 -15.34 10.36
C ASP A 18 -23.48 -15.79 11.56
N GLN A 19 -22.84 -15.93 12.74
CA GLN A 19 -23.56 -16.28 13.98
C GLN A 19 -24.37 -15.10 14.51
N ILE A 20 -23.93 -13.86 14.27
CA ILE A 20 -24.69 -12.66 14.63
C ILE A 20 -25.98 -12.60 13.80
N VAL A 21 -25.91 -12.88 12.49
CA VAL A 21 -27.07 -12.92 11.59
C VAL A 21 -28.09 -13.96 12.07
N GLU A 22 -27.65 -15.16 12.42
CA GLU A 22 -28.54 -16.24 12.86
C GLU A 22 -29.22 -15.91 14.21
N ASN A 23 -28.48 -15.33 15.17
CA ASN A 23 -29.04 -14.89 16.44
C ASN A 23 -30.07 -13.77 16.28
N LEU A 24 -29.81 -12.78 15.42
CA LEU A 24 -30.76 -11.68 15.17
C LEU A 24 -32.00 -12.14 14.40
N LYS A 25 -31.83 -13.10 13.49
CA LYS A 25 -32.95 -13.72 12.77
C LYS A 25 -33.86 -14.51 13.72
N GLN A 26 -33.30 -15.22 14.71
CA GLN A 26 -34.08 -15.89 15.76
C GLN A 26 -34.84 -14.89 16.65
N GLN A 27 -34.35 -13.66 16.77
CA GLN A 27 -35.03 -12.56 17.47
C GLN A 27 -36.09 -11.85 16.60
N GLY A 28 -36.33 -12.32 15.37
CA GLY A 28 -37.35 -11.78 14.46
C GLY A 28 -36.92 -10.52 13.72
N VAL A 29 -35.63 -10.17 13.73
CA VAL A 29 -35.12 -9.02 12.97
C VAL A 29 -35.08 -9.35 11.49
N SER A 30 -35.52 -8.43 10.63
CA SER A 30 -35.55 -8.68 9.19
C SER A 30 -34.14 -8.76 8.59
N PRO A 31 -33.90 -9.58 7.55
CA PRO A 31 -32.59 -9.68 6.90
C PRO A 31 -32.03 -8.34 6.40
N LYS A 32 -32.93 -7.43 5.98
CA LYS A 32 -32.56 -6.10 5.53
C LYS A 32 -32.01 -5.25 6.68
N GLU A 33 -32.71 -5.22 7.81
CA GLU A 33 -32.27 -4.48 9.00
C GLU A 33 -30.96 -5.03 9.57
N ILE A 34 -30.76 -6.36 9.53
CA ILE A 34 -29.51 -6.98 9.95
C ILE A 34 -28.34 -6.49 9.08
N ASN A 35 -28.52 -6.50 7.75
CA ASN A 35 -27.48 -6.07 6.83
C ASN A 35 -27.17 -4.56 6.97
N ASP A 36 -28.21 -3.73 7.07
CA ASP A 36 -28.05 -2.28 7.29
C ASP A 36 -27.30 -2.00 8.60
N ALA A 37 -27.64 -2.71 9.68
CA ALA A 37 -27.02 -2.54 10.98
C ALA A 37 -25.58 -3.09 11.02
N LEU A 38 -25.27 -4.19 10.31
CA LEU A 38 -23.90 -4.71 10.17
C LEU A 38 -23.00 -3.71 9.43
N ASN A 39 -23.48 -3.15 8.32
CA ASN A 39 -22.74 -2.13 7.57
C ASN A 39 -22.50 -0.88 8.42
N GLN A 40 -23.52 -0.41 9.15
CA GLN A 40 -23.38 0.73 10.05
C GLN A 40 -22.39 0.44 11.20
N ALA A 41 -22.41 -0.75 11.78
CA ALA A 41 -21.48 -1.14 12.83
C ALA A 41 -20.02 -1.21 12.32
N GLN A 42 -19.80 -1.70 11.09
CA GLN A 42 -18.48 -1.72 10.46
C GLN A 42 -17.95 -0.30 10.21
N ILE A 43 -18.79 0.58 9.67
CA ILE A 43 -18.44 1.99 9.45
C ILE A 43 -18.12 2.68 10.77
N LYS A 44 -18.94 2.47 11.80
CA LYS A 44 -18.72 3.05 13.13
C LYS A 44 -17.40 2.57 13.75
N ASN A 45 -17.05 1.29 13.61
CA ASN A 45 -15.76 0.77 14.07
C ASN A 45 -14.57 1.36 13.29
N ALA A 46 -14.69 1.52 11.97
CA ALA A 46 -13.64 2.17 11.17
C ALA A 46 -13.45 3.63 11.57
N VAL A 47 -14.55 4.37 11.77
CA VAL A 47 -14.52 5.79 12.18
C VAL A 47 -13.99 5.97 13.62
N MET A 48 -14.28 5.03 14.52
CA MET A 48 -13.77 5.09 15.90
C MET A 48 -12.33 4.57 16.04
N GLY A 49 -11.87 3.71 15.11
CA GLY A 49 -10.50 3.19 15.07
C GLY A 49 -9.44 4.24 14.70
N ASP A 50 -9.82 5.30 13.99
CA ASP A 50 -8.89 6.35 13.52
C ASP A 50 -8.58 7.45 14.56
N GLN A 51 -9.19 7.42 15.76
CA GLN A 51 -8.96 8.46 16.79
C GLN A 51 -7.96 8.10 17.89
N GLN A 52 -7.41 6.88 17.90
CA GLN A 52 -6.36 6.51 18.82
C GLN A 52 -5.37 5.59 18.11
N MET A 53 -4.39 6.17 17.42
CA MET A 53 -3.04 5.61 17.22
C MET A 53 -2.24 6.65 16.42
N GLN A 54 -1.56 7.51 17.17
CA GLN A 54 -0.53 8.40 16.66
C GLN A 54 0.65 7.54 16.16
N ASN A 55 1.10 7.83 14.95
CA ASN A 55 2.49 7.66 14.51
C ASN A 55 3.03 6.23 14.37
N GLN A 56 2.69 5.54 13.26
CA GLN A 56 3.64 4.62 12.66
C GLN A 56 3.46 4.53 11.13
N ASN A 57 4.52 4.92 10.44
CA ASN A 57 4.71 4.93 9.00
C ASN A 57 4.81 3.50 8.45
N TYR A 58 3.74 2.99 7.82
CA TYR A 58 3.78 1.81 6.93
C TYR A 58 2.91 2.08 5.69
N PRO A 59 3.32 1.61 4.50
CA PRO A 59 2.62 1.84 3.23
C PRO A 59 1.24 1.15 3.19
N PRO A 60 0.25 1.75 2.49
CA PRO A 60 -1.14 1.30 2.51
C PRO A 60 -1.33 0.01 1.69
N GLU A 61 -1.86 -1.01 2.34
CA GLU A 61 -2.36 -2.23 1.71
C GLU A 61 -3.85 -2.04 1.41
N TYR A 62 -4.21 -2.03 0.13
CA TYR A 62 -5.59 -1.85 -0.33
C TYR A 62 -6.39 -3.15 -0.14
N PRO A 63 -7.54 -3.14 0.56
CA PRO A 63 -8.47 -4.26 0.48
C PRO A 63 -9.17 -4.26 -0.88
N GLN A 64 -8.95 -5.32 -1.66
CA GLN A 64 -9.75 -5.67 -2.83
C GLN A 64 -11.21 -5.89 -2.39
N GLN A 65 -12.10 -5.01 -2.82
CA GLN A 65 -13.54 -5.26 -2.83
C GLN A 65 -13.92 -5.79 -4.21
N ASP A 66 -14.30 -7.06 -4.27
CA ASP A 66 -15.21 -7.60 -5.28
C ASP A 66 -16.49 -8.04 -4.57
N PRO A 67 -17.66 -7.44 -4.87
CA PRO A 67 -18.93 -7.99 -4.43
C PRO A 67 -19.90 -8.12 -5.61
N TYR A 68 -19.87 -9.24 -6.33
CA TYR A 68 -21.03 -9.69 -7.11
C TYR A 68 -21.04 -11.22 -7.24
N ALA A 69 -21.70 -11.87 -6.29
CA ALA A 69 -22.23 -13.22 -6.48
C ALA A 69 -23.67 -13.25 -5.99
N GLY A 70 -24.59 -12.89 -6.89
CA GLY A 70 -26.01 -13.13 -6.70
C GLY A 70 -26.27 -14.63 -6.75
N GLN A 71 -26.53 -15.25 -5.60
CA GLN A 71 -27.17 -16.56 -5.56
C GLN A 71 -28.66 -16.37 -5.79
N GLN A 72 -29.09 -16.51 -7.04
CA GLN A 72 -30.45 -16.95 -7.35
C GLN A 72 -30.50 -18.47 -7.17
N GLN A 73 -31.19 -18.92 -6.12
CA GLN A 73 -31.64 -20.30 -6.01
C GLN A 73 -32.73 -20.53 -7.07
N TYR A 74 -32.32 -21.16 -8.17
CA TYR A 74 -33.20 -21.70 -9.20
C TYR A 74 -33.84 -23.00 -8.69
N TYR A 75 -35.17 -23.10 -8.84
CA TYR A 75 -35.87 -24.37 -8.85
C TYR A 75 -35.34 -25.21 -10.02
N GLN A 76 -34.85 -26.42 -9.72
CA GLN A 76 -34.49 -27.42 -10.71
C GLN A 76 -35.69 -28.36 -10.88
N GLU A 77 -36.42 -28.21 -11.97
CA GLU A 77 -37.42 -29.18 -12.43
C GLU A 77 -37.01 -29.65 -13.82
N GLY A 78 -36.59 -30.91 -13.93
CA GLY A 78 -36.13 -31.48 -15.19
C GLY A 78 -35.32 -32.76 -15.01
N ALA A 79 -36.00 -33.89 -14.88
CA ALA A 79 -35.41 -35.20 -15.15
C ALA A 79 -36.48 -36.12 -15.75
N TYR A 80 -36.55 -36.12 -17.08
CA TYR A 80 -37.11 -37.22 -17.85
C TYR A 80 -36.10 -38.36 -17.87
N PRO A 81 -36.56 -39.60 -17.66
CA PRO A 81 -36.05 -40.72 -18.43
C PRO A 81 -37.09 -41.14 -19.46
N GLN A 82 -36.74 -40.98 -20.74
CA GLN A 82 -37.32 -41.78 -21.81
C GLN A 82 -37.05 -43.25 -21.51
N GLN A 83 -38.10 -44.04 -21.35
CA GLN A 83 -38.01 -45.48 -21.49
C GLN A 83 -39.02 -45.91 -22.54
N TYR A 84 -38.47 -46.34 -23.68
CA TYR A 84 -39.19 -47.02 -24.74
C TYR A 84 -39.79 -48.31 -24.19
N THR A 85 -41.11 -48.38 -24.13
CA THR A 85 -41.83 -49.65 -24.22
C THR A 85 -43.02 -49.44 -25.15
N SER A 86 -42.94 -50.15 -26.26
CA SER A 86 -43.96 -50.36 -27.26
C SER A 86 -45.17 -51.10 -26.67
N ASP A 87 -46.35 -50.49 -26.76
CA ASP A 87 -47.62 -51.24 -26.72
C ASP A 87 -48.65 -50.59 -27.67
N PRO A 88 -49.32 -51.37 -28.53
CA PRO A 88 -50.33 -50.89 -29.46
C PRO A 88 -51.74 -50.99 -28.86
N TYR A 89 -52.65 -50.19 -29.41
CA TYR A 89 -54.10 -50.15 -29.12
C TYR A 89 -54.56 -49.41 -27.86
N SER A 90 -54.99 -48.16 -28.06
CA SER A 90 -56.41 -47.80 -27.90
C SER A 90 -56.64 -46.35 -28.33
N GLN A 91 -57.49 -46.17 -29.35
CA GLN A 91 -58.13 -44.89 -29.59
C GLN A 91 -59.00 -44.56 -28.39
N GLN A 92 -58.67 -43.49 -27.68
CA GLN A 92 -59.63 -42.80 -26.83
C GLN A 92 -59.54 -41.32 -27.15
N GLN A 93 -60.56 -40.85 -27.87
CA GLN A 93 -60.81 -39.44 -28.16
C GLN A 93 -60.96 -38.71 -26.83
N MET A 94 -59.91 -38.02 -26.41
CA MET A 94 -60.00 -37.03 -25.35
C MET A 94 -60.50 -35.73 -25.97
N PRO A 95 -61.47 -35.04 -25.35
CA PRO A 95 -61.92 -33.75 -25.81
C PRO A 95 -60.74 -32.78 -25.72
N VAL A 96 -60.42 -32.16 -26.85
CA VAL A 96 -59.48 -31.04 -26.96
C VAL A 96 -60.04 -29.94 -26.05
N SER A 97 -59.53 -29.90 -24.82
CA SER A 97 -59.72 -28.81 -23.89
C SER A 97 -59.28 -27.55 -24.61
N SER A 98 -60.23 -26.62 -24.77
CA SER A 98 -60.08 -25.32 -25.40
C SER A 98 -58.66 -24.78 -25.23
N GLY A 99 -57.97 -24.71 -26.36
CA GLY A 99 -56.65 -24.13 -26.45
C GLY A 99 -56.67 -22.74 -25.84
N ILE A 100 -55.67 -22.46 -25.02
CA ILE A 100 -55.24 -21.07 -24.86
C ILE A 100 -54.94 -20.62 -26.29
N ASP A 101 -55.76 -19.73 -26.84
CA ASP A 101 -55.57 -19.20 -28.19
C ASP A 101 -54.11 -18.77 -28.32
N ALA A 102 -53.43 -19.23 -29.37
CA ALA A 102 -52.04 -18.85 -29.64
C ALA A 102 -51.88 -17.32 -29.66
N ASN A 103 -52.94 -16.61 -30.04
CA ASN A 103 -53.04 -15.15 -30.00
C ASN A 103 -52.92 -14.59 -28.57
N THR A 104 -53.52 -15.23 -27.57
CA THR A 104 -53.41 -14.83 -26.16
C THR A 104 -52.01 -15.10 -25.61
N VAL A 105 -51.39 -16.22 -25.99
CA VAL A 105 -49.99 -16.50 -25.63
C VAL A 105 -49.05 -15.49 -26.27
N MET A 106 -49.31 -15.14 -27.54
CA MET A 106 -48.53 -14.14 -28.28
C MET A 106 -48.68 -12.74 -27.68
N GLU A 107 -49.89 -12.32 -27.30
CA GLU A 107 -50.11 -11.03 -26.64
C GLU A 107 -49.40 -10.95 -25.28
N ILE A 108 -49.42 -12.04 -24.49
CA ILE A 108 -48.67 -12.09 -23.23
C ILE A 108 -47.17 -12.02 -23.49
N ALA A 109 -46.67 -12.73 -24.50
CA ALA A 109 -45.26 -12.72 -24.86
C ALA A 109 -44.79 -11.34 -25.33
N GLU A 110 -45.57 -10.66 -26.17
CA GLU A 110 -45.27 -9.30 -26.64
C GLU A 110 -45.24 -8.30 -25.48
N LYS A 111 -46.23 -8.33 -24.58
CA LYS A 111 -46.24 -7.46 -23.39
C LYS A 111 -45.04 -7.69 -22.48
N VAL A 112 -44.71 -8.96 -22.22
CA VAL A 112 -43.53 -9.31 -21.41
C VAL A 112 -42.24 -8.85 -22.10
N PHE A 113 -42.15 -9.01 -23.42
CA PHE A 113 -41.00 -8.57 -24.19
C PHE A 113 -40.84 -7.05 -24.16
N GLU A 114 -41.91 -6.28 -24.38
CA GLU A 114 -41.88 -4.82 -24.28
C GLU A 114 -41.48 -4.34 -22.87
N GLU A 115 -42.00 -4.97 -21.82
CA GLU A 115 -41.65 -4.60 -20.45
C GLU A 115 -40.17 -4.88 -20.16
N LYS A 116 -39.62 -5.99 -20.67
CA LYS A 116 -38.21 -6.34 -20.51
C LYS A 116 -37.31 -5.42 -21.34
N ILE A 117 -37.68 -5.10 -22.58
CA ILE A 117 -36.95 -4.13 -23.43
C ILE A 117 -36.91 -2.76 -22.75
N LYS A 118 -38.04 -2.24 -22.26
CA LYS A 118 -38.08 -0.95 -21.55
C LYS A 118 -37.19 -0.94 -20.29
N LYS A 119 -37.13 -2.06 -19.56
CA LYS A 119 -36.20 -2.19 -18.41
C LYS A 119 -34.74 -2.16 -18.85
N ILE A 120 -34.40 -2.84 -19.95
CA ILE A 120 -33.05 -2.84 -20.52
C ILE A 120 -32.68 -1.43 -20.99
N GLU A 121 -33.55 -0.74 -21.71
CA GLU A 121 -33.32 0.65 -22.15
C GLU A 121 -33.02 1.58 -20.97
N LYS A 122 -33.80 1.46 -19.89
CA LYS A 122 -33.57 2.21 -18.66
C LYS A 122 -32.19 1.90 -18.05
N GLN A 123 -31.83 0.63 -17.94
CA GLN A 123 -30.52 0.23 -17.40
C GLN A 123 -29.35 0.71 -18.27
N VAL A 124 -29.51 0.71 -19.60
CA VAL A 124 -28.50 1.25 -20.53
C VAL A 124 -28.35 2.76 -20.33
N SER A 125 -29.44 3.50 -20.10
CA SER A 125 -29.40 4.93 -19.77
C SER A 125 -28.66 5.18 -18.45
N GLU A 126 -29.02 4.47 -17.39
CA GLU A 126 -28.36 4.55 -16.07
C GLU A 126 -26.87 4.21 -16.19
N PHE A 127 -26.50 3.21 -17.00
CA PHE A 127 -25.11 2.86 -17.27
C PHE A 127 -24.34 3.95 -18.01
N SER A 128 -24.99 4.66 -18.94
CA SER A 128 -24.39 5.80 -19.65
C SER A 128 -24.12 6.98 -18.71
N GLU A 129 -25.05 7.27 -17.80
CA GLU A 129 -24.85 8.27 -16.75
C GLU A 129 -23.71 7.88 -15.82
N PHE A 130 -23.68 6.62 -15.39
CA PHE A 130 -22.58 6.07 -14.59
C PHE A 130 -21.23 6.19 -15.30
N LYS A 131 -21.17 5.88 -16.60
CA LYS A 131 -19.95 6.05 -17.41
C LYS A 131 -19.49 7.49 -17.42
N THR A 132 -20.40 8.45 -17.59
CA THR A 132 -20.08 9.88 -17.62
C THR A 132 -19.57 10.38 -16.26
N LEU A 133 -20.23 9.98 -15.17
CA LEU A 133 -19.82 10.32 -13.80
C LEU A 133 -18.48 9.68 -13.45
N SER A 134 -18.27 8.42 -13.83
CA SER A 134 -17.02 7.69 -13.59
C SER A 134 -15.86 8.29 -14.39
N GLN A 135 -16.08 8.66 -15.65
CA GLN A 135 -15.09 9.34 -16.48
C GLN A 135 -14.66 10.66 -15.83
N THR A 136 -15.62 11.48 -15.39
CA THR A 136 -15.32 12.74 -14.71
C THR A 136 -14.51 12.54 -13.42
N LYS A 137 -14.85 11.51 -12.62
CA LYS A 137 -14.09 11.17 -11.41
C LYS A 137 -12.68 10.68 -11.73
N LEU A 138 -12.53 9.84 -12.76
CA LEU A 138 -11.22 9.35 -13.21
C LEU A 138 -10.33 10.48 -13.73
N ASP A 139 -10.89 11.42 -14.50
CA ASP A 139 -10.16 12.58 -14.98
C ASP A 139 -9.69 13.47 -13.82
N ASN A 140 -10.54 13.69 -12.82
CA ASN A 140 -10.16 14.42 -11.61
C ASN A 140 -9.06 13.71 -10.81
N LEU A 141 -9.15 12.38 -10.65
CA LEU A 141 -8.11 11.59 -10.00
C LEU A 141 -6.79 11.66 -10.77
N SER A 142 -6.82 11.60 -12.10
CA SER A 142 -5.64 11.75 -12.95
C SER A 142 -4.98 13.12 -12.75
N GLU A 143 -5.77 14.19 -12.70
CA GLU A 143 -5.24 15.53 -12.45
C GLU A 143 -4.61 15.65 -11.05
N ARG A 144 -5.27 15.10 -10.02
CA ARG A 144 -4.73 15.07 -8.65
C ARG A 144 -3.43 14.26 -8.58
N LEU A 145 -3.33 13.14 -9.28
CA LEU A 145 -2.12 12.32 -9.35
C LEU A 145 -0.96 13.10 -9.99
N LYS A 146 -1.19 13.79 -11.11
CA LYS A 146 -0.17 14.65 -11.75
C LYS A 146 0.33 15.75 -10.82
N ARG A 147 -0.58 16.36 -10.03
CA ARG A 147 -0.18 17.35 -9.02
C ARG A 147 0.64 16.73 -7.90
N MET A 148 0.28 15.53 -7.42
CA MET A 148 1.05 14.81 -6.40
C MET A 148 2.44 14.41 -6.92
N GLU A 149 2.54 13.97 -8.17
CA GLU A 149 3.81 13.69 -8.85
C GLU A 149 4.70 14.94 -8.88
N SER A 150 4.17 16.08 -9.32
CA SER A 150 4.91 17.35 -9.33
C SER A 150 5.36 17.81 -7.94
N LEU A 151 4.52 17.64 -6.91
CA LEU A 151 4.90 17.95 -5.53
C LEU A 151 6.00 17.01 -5.01
N MET A 152 5.97 15.74 -5.42
CA MET A 152 6.99 14.76 -5.08
C MET A 152 8.34 15.14 -5.71
N ASP A 153 8.35 15.55 -6.98
CA ASP A 153 9.55 16.03 -7.67
C ASP A 153 10.13 17.28 -6.97
N GLN A 154 9.28 18.25 -6.62
CA GLN A 154 9.71 19.44 -5.88
C GLN A 154 10.26 19.08 -4.49
N LEU A 155 9.67 18.10 -3.81
CA LEU A 155 10.15 17.64 -2.52
C LEU A 155 11.53 16.99 -2.65
N GLN A 156 11.74 16.16 -3.68
CA GLN A 156 13.05 15.55 -3.96
C GLN A 156 14.12 16.62 -4.22
N ILE A 157 13.81 17.63 -5.04
CA ILE A 157 14.72 18.75 -5.30
C ILE A 157 15.06 19.49 -4.01
N LYS A 158 14.06 19.86 -3.20
CA LYS A 158 14.28 20.56 -1.93
C LYS A 158 15.12 19.75 -0.94
N ILE A 159 14.94 18.42 -0.90
CA ILE A 159 15.76 17.53 -0.06
C ILE A 159 17.21 17.54 -0.56
N LEU A 160 17.43 17.40 -1.87
CA LEU A 160 18.77 17.46 -2.45
C LEU A 160 19.46 18.80 -2.20
N GLU A 161 18.75 19.91 -2.38
CA GLU A 161 19.25 21.25 -2.06
C GLU A 161 19.65 21.37 -0.58
N LYS A 162 18.81 20.85 0.33
CA LYS A 162 19.13 20.86 1.77
C LYS A 162 20.37 20.03 2.07
N ILE A 163 20.44 18.79 1.57
CA ILE A 163 21.61 17.91 1.76
C ILE A 163 22.86 18.55 1.18
N SER A 164 22.77 19.19 0.00
CA SER A 164 23.88 19.93 -0.60
C SER A 164 24.33 21.10 0.28
N SER A 165 23.39 21.88 0.83
CA SER A 165 23.71 22.98 1.74
C SER A 165 24.36 22.48 3.05
N TYR A 166 23.91 21.34 3.58
CA TYR A 166 24.55 20.71 4.72
C TYR A 166 25.97 20.23 4.38
N GLY A 167 26.18 19.65 3.20
CA GLY A 167 27.51 19.25 2.72
C GLY A 167 28.48 20.43 2.61
N GLN A 168 28.01 21.57 2.07
CA GLN A 168 28.79 22.81 2.01
C GLN A 168 29.14 23.34 3.40
N ASN A 169 28.15 23.45 4.30
CA ASN A 169 28.38 23.88 5.68
C ASN A 169 29.37 22.95 6.42
N LEU A 170 29.30 21.63 6.18
CA LEU A 170 30.24 20.68 6.78
C LEU A 170 31.66 20.86 6.25
N GLU A 171 31.84 21.16 4.96
CA GLU A 171 33.16 21.43 4.40
C GLU A 171 33.73 22.75 4.91
N GLU A 172 32.89 23.79 5.09
CA GLU A 172 33.28 25.05 5.74
C GLU A 172 33.74 24.81 7.19
N ILE A 173 32.94 24.09 7.99
CA ILE A 173 33.30 23.74 9.37
C ILE A 173 34.60 22.94 9.41
N LYS A 174 34.80 21.98 8.51
CA LYS A 174 36.03 21.21 8.40
C LYS A 174 37.24 22.10 8.05
N GLY A 175 37.05 23.07 7.16
CA GLY A 175 38.06 24.07 6.84
C GLY A 175 38.45 24.92 8.06
N GLU A 176 37.47 25.44 8.78
CA GLU A 176 37.69 26.20 10.03
C GLU A 176 38.37 25.34 11.10
N MET A 177 37.94 24.08 11.25
CA MET A 177 38.54 23.13 12.19
C MET A 177 39.99 22.82 11.85
N SER A 178 40.33 22.67 10.56
CA SER A 178 41.71 22.50 10.09
C SER A 178 42.55 23.74 10.38
N MET A 179 42.03 24.95 10.16
CA MET A 179 42.73 26.19 10.48
C MET A 179 42.94 26.37 11.99
N MET A 180 41.98 25.93 12.80
CA MET A 180 42.08 25.93 14.26
C MET A 180 43.14 24.92 14.73
N GLU A 181 43.20 23.73 14.12
CA GLU A 181 44.24 22.74 14.35
C GLU A 181 45.63 23.30 14.03
N ASP A 182 45.81 23.91 12.85
CA ASP A 182 47.06 24.56 12.45
C ASP A 182 47.48 25.67 13.42
N SER A 183 46.52 26.45 13.90
CA SER A 183 46.76 27.53 14.86
C SER A 183 47.19 26.97 16.22
N PHE A 184 46.56 25.87 16.65
CA PHE A 184 46.92 25.18 17.88
C PHE A 184 48.31 24.53 17.78
N GLN A 185 48.64 23.87 16.65
CA GLN A 185 49.98 23.33 16.39
C GLN A 185 51.04 24.44 16.44
N LYS A 186 50.78 25.59 15.80
CA LYS A 186 51.69 26.75 15.85
C LYS A 186 51.86 27.35 17.24
N MET A 187 50.84 27.31 18.08
CA MET A 187 50.92 27.83 19.46
C MET A 187 51.61 26.85 20.42
N THR A 188 51.42 25.55 20.21
CA THR A 188 51.98 24.49 21.09
C THR A 188 53.44 24.18 20.77
N ASN A 189 53.86 24.22 19.50
CA ASN A 189 55.25 23.99 19.11
C ASN A 189 56.30 24.83 19.88
N PRO A 190 56.17 26.18 20.01
CA PRO A 190 57.16 26.97 20.74
C PRO A 190 57.19 26.69 22.25
N LEU A 191 56.12 26.17 22.85
CA LEU A 191 56.12 25.77 24.27
C LEU A 191 56.85 24.44 24.47
N LEU A 192 56.69 23.50 23.53
CA LEU A 192 57.47 22.25 23.49
C LEU A 192 58.95 22.52 23.20
N ASP A 193 59.25 23.35 22.20
CA ASP A 193 60.64 23.69 21.83
C ASP A 193 61.37 24.46 22.93
N LYS A 194 60.69 25.38 23.63
CA LYS A 194 61.31 26.15 24.73
C LYS A 194 61.64 25.30 25.96
N SER A 195 60.93 24.17 26.12
CA SER A 195 61.21 23.17 27.16
C SER A 195 62.44 22.32 26.85
N ASN A 196 62.67 21.99 25.57
CA ASN A 196 63.85 21.27 25.10
C ASN A 196 65.09 22.19 24.94
N SER A 197 64.91 23.42 24.48
CA SER A 197 66.02 24.36 24.21
C SER A 197 66.68 24.94 25.46
N SER A 198 66.08 24.74 26.63
CA SER A 198 66.61 25.24 27.92
C SER A 198 67.60 24.27 28.58
N GLN A 199 67.84 23.08 28.00
CA GLN A 199 68.73 22.06 28.57
C GLN A 199 70.10 21.94 27.86
N GLU A 200 70.35 22.69 26.78
CA GLU A 200 71.63 22.66 26.05
C GLU A 200 72.38 24.00 26.09
N ARG A 201 72.74 24.50 27.28
CA ARG A 201 73.86 25.45 27.41
C ARG A 201 74.63 25.26 28.71
N SER A 202 75.62 24.37 28.70
CA SER A 202 76.95 24.62 29.32
C SER A 202 78.00 23.59 28.81
N PRO A 203 79.31 23.92 28.88
CA PRO A 203 80.28 23.61 27.83
C PRO A 203 81.27 22.48 28.19
N LYS A 204 81.89 21.81 27.20
CA LYS A 204 83.30 21.33 27.26
C LYS A 204 83.82 20.62 26.00
N SER A 205 84.99 21.12 25.56
CA SER A 205 86.21 20.41 25.10
C SER A 205 86.18 19.33 24.01
N PHE A 206 87.01 19.57 22.98
CA PHE A 206 88.01 18.66 22.38
C PHE A 206 87.75 17.14 22.42
N ALA A 207 87.60 16.54 21.22
CA ALA A 207 88.52 15.54 20.64
C ALA A 207 87.80 14.43 19.83
N ARG A 208 88.40 14.14 18.67
CA ARG A 208 88.48 12.84 17.94
C ARG A 208 87.21 12.17 17.37
N GLN A 209 87.23 12.13 16.04
CA GLN A 209 87.39 10.94 15.18
C GLN A 209 86.41 9.75 15.28
N ASP A 210 85.89 9.47 14.08
CA ASP A 210 85.59 8.16 13.47
C ASP A 210 84.20 7.51 13.59
N GLN A 211 83.75 7.11 12.40
CA GLN A 211 82.96 5.93 12.01
C GLN A 211 81.44 5.97 12.26
N THR A 212 80.65 6.05 11.17
CA THR A 212 79.89 4.92 10.54
C THR A 212 79.03 4.19 11.56
N VAL A 213 77.71 4.05 11.40
CA VAL A 213 77.09 3.05 10.51
C VAL A 213 75.65 3.49 10.11
N GLU A 214 75.29 3.24 8.86
CA GLU A 214 73.94 3.20 8.30
C GLU A 214 72.97 2.34 9.14
N SER A 215 71.75 2.82 9.39
CA SER A 215 70.62 1.90 9.58
C SER A 215 69.27 2.60 9.34
N SER A 216 68.79 2.39 8.11
CA SER A 216 67.40 2.09 7.75
C SER A 216 66.32 2.22 8.84
N LEU A 217 65.38 3.14 8.65
CA LEU A 217 64.01 3.01 9.15
C LEU A 217 63.00 3.50 8.10
N GLN A 218 62.76 2.60 7.15
CA GLN A 218 61.44 2.07 6.80
C GLN A 218 60.23 2.97 7.09
N SER A 219 59.76 3.63 6.03
CA SER A 219 58.38 4.09 5.88
C SER A 219 57.44 2.88 5.76
N PRO A 220 56.30 2.87 6.47
CA PRO A 220 55.08 2.24 5.98
C PRO A 220 54.17 3.33 5.41
N GLY A 221 54.13 3.38 4.08
CA GLY A 221 52.97 3.87 3.37
C GLY A 221 51.79 2.89 3.50
N GLU A 222 50.66 3.34 2.95
CA GLU A 222 49.50 2.53 2.55
C GLU A 222 48.46 2.19 3.64
N THR A 223 47.66 3.20 3.98
CA THR A 223 46.25 3.01 4.37
C THR A 223 45.33 3.76 3.40
N SER A 224 45.42 3.44 2.10
CA SER A 224 44.51 4.00 1.09
C SER A 224 43.97 2.91 0.13
N SER A 225 43.62 1.74 0.66
CA SER A 225 43.06 0.65 -0.16
C SER A 225 41.86 -0.08 0.45
N ALA A 226 41.28 0.40 1.55
CA ALA A 226 40.08 -0.23 2.14
C ALA A 226 38.75 0.38 1.63
N VAL A 227 38.77 1.66 1.21
CA VAL A 227 37.55 2.35 0.77
C VAL A 227 37.23 2.06 -0.70
N ASP A 228 38.25 1.83 -1.52
CA ASP A 228 38.09 1.61 -2.96
C ASP A 228 37.63 0.18 -3.33
N GLU A 229 37.81 -0.81 -2.44
CA GLU A 229 37.32 -2.17 -2.66
C GLU A 229 35.81 -2.33 -2.35
N ILE A 230 35.25 -1.49 -1.46
CA ILE A 230 33.82 -1.54 -1.12
C ILE A 230 32.96 -0.93 -2.24
N LEU A 231 33.45 0.11 -2.92
CA LEU A 231 32.73 0.72 -4.04
C LEU A 231 32.67 -0.18 -5.27
N ARG A 232 33.70 -1.00 -5.54
CA ARG A 232 33.69 -1.94 -6.68
C ARG A 232 32.76 -3.14 -6.50
N ARG A 233 32.49 -3.60 -5.27
CA ARG A 233 31.57 -4.75 -5.06
C ARG A 233 30.08 -4.40 -5.26
N SER A 234 29.69 -3.13 -5.20
CA SER A 234 28.29 -2.72 -5.39
C SER A 234 27.84 -2.76 -6.85
N LEU A 235 28.77 -2.58 -7.81
CA LEU A 235 28.42 -2.44 -9.22
C LEU A 235 28.21 -3.77 -9.98
N ASN A 236 28.59 -4.93 -9.40
CA ASN A 236 28.49 -6.23 -10.08
C ASN A 236 27.29 -7.10 -9.68
N LYS A 237 26.36 -6.61 -8.84
CA LYS A 237 25.15 -7.36 -8.44
C LYS A 237 23.88 -7.01 -9.23
N LYS A 238 24.00 -6.28 -10.35
CA LYS A 238 22.86 -5.84 -11.19
C LYS A 238 22.96 -6.28 -12.66
N LYS A 239 23.57 -7.42 -12.94
CA LYS A 239 23.41 -8.13 -14.22
C LYS A 239 22.84 -9.52 -13.97
#